data_AF-A0AA47A407-F1
#
_entry.id   AF-A0AA47A407-F1
#
_cell.length_a   1.000
_cell.length_b   1.000
_cell.length_c   1.000
_cell.angle_alpha   90.00
_cell.angle_beta   90.00
_cell.angle_gamma   90.00
#
_symmetry.space_group_name_H-M   'P 1'
#
loop_
_entity.id
_entity.type
_entity.pdbx_description
1 polymer ?
#
loop_
_entity_poly.entity_id
_entity_poly.type
_entity_poly.pdbx_seq_one_letter_code
_entity_poly.pdbx_strand_id
1 'polypeptide(L)'
;MDTQQQSAATQHGTIRFDGEAVRAVAARLAEVAEDADDEIRRGFGGLVFDGAGAGSTHRPAGVRVETGYRRMRAACESWAATVQAHADALRVAADTYRHQDDATGIALTAVTGAELDSAGFGDAGTRQP
;
A
#
# COMPACT_ATOMS: atom_id res chain seq x y z
N MET A 1 37.66 33.25 -19.08
CA MET A 1 36.56 33.82 -18.29
C MET A 1 35.55 32.69 -18.20
N ASP A 2 35.91 31.74 -17.33
CA ASP A 2 35.44 30.36 -17.28
C ASP A 2 34.94 30.10 -15.85
N THR A 3 34.14 29.06 -15.68
CA THR A 3 33.77 28.40 -14.41
C THR A 3 32.51 28.84 -13.64
N GLN A 4 31.54 29.53 -14.26
CA GLN A 4 30.19 29.64 -13.64
C GLN A 4 29.14 28.66 -14.18
N GLN A 5 29.48 27.82 -15.15
CA GLN A 5 28.51 26.99 -15.85
C GLN A 5 28.47 25.50 -15.44
N GLN A 6 29.23 25.10 -14.41
CA GLN A 6 29.36 23.68 -14.02
C GLN A 6 28.89 23.30 -12.60
N SER A 7 28.49 24.26 -11.74
CA SER A 7 28.03 23.91 -10.37
C SER A 7 26.53 23.69 -10.21
N ALA A 8 25.74 23.82 -11.28
CA ALA A 8 24.38 23.29 -11.32
C ALA A 8 24.39 21.82 -11.75
N ALA A 9 25.35 21.03 -11.23
CA ALA A 9 25.24 19.59 -11.22
C ALA A 9 23.98 19.29 -10.42
N THR A 10 22.92 19.01 -11.17
CA THR A 10 21.59 18.68 -10.72
C THR A 10 21.72 17.62 -9.64
N GLN A 11 21.65 18.07 -8.39
CA GLN A 11 21.60 17.20 -7.23
C GLN A 11 20.20 16.56 -7.28
N HIS A 12 20.03 15.60 -8.19
CA HIS A 12 18.89 14.70 -8.18
C HIS A 12 19.03 13.90 -6.90
N GLY A 13 18.46 14.43 -5.80
CA GLY A 13 18.17 13.62 -4.64
C GLY A 13 17.35 12.44 -5.17
N THR A 14 17.95 11.25 -5.14
CA THR A 14 17.29 10.04 -5.58
C THR A 14 16.12 9.79 -4.64
N ILE A 15 14.92 10.16 -5.09
CA ILE A 15 13.68 9.79 -4.40
C ILE A 15 13.58 8.27 -4.51
N ARG A 16 13.99 7.57 -3.46
CA ARG A 16 13.92 6.11 -3.37
C ARG A 16 12.57 5.73 -2.79
N PHE A 17 11.88 4.80 -3.44
CA PHE A 17 10.66 4.22 -2.89
C PHE A 17 11.00 3.32 -1.68
N ASP A 18 10.42 3.63 -0.52
CA ASP A 18 10.57 2.81 0.68
C ASP A 18 9.45 1.77 0.77
N GLY A 19 9.65 0.65 0.08
CA GLY A 19 8.67 -0.43 0.07
C GLY A 19 8.47 -1.11 1.42
N GLU A 20 9.44 -1.06 2.32
CA GLU A 20 9.29 -1.63 3.66
C GLU A 20 8.36 -0.77 4.51
N ALA A 21 8.56 0.55 4.52
CA ALA A 21 7.68 1.48 5.20
C ALA A 21 6.24 1.39 4.66
N VAL A 22 6.06 1.31 3.34
CA VAL A 22 4.73 1.17 2.74
C VAL A 22 4.05 -0.15 3.13
N ARG A 23 4.78 -1.27 3.16
CA ARG A 23 4.24 -2.56 3.65
C ARG A 23 3.87 -2.50 5.13
N ALA A 24 4.67 -1.82 5.96
CA ALA A 24 4.37 -1.65 7.37
C ALA A 24 3.09 -0.84 7.59
N VAL A 25 2.90 0.25 6.84
CA VAL A 25 1.64 1.03 6.86
C VAL A 25 0.47 0.17 6.40
N ALA A 26 0.62 -0.58 5.32
CA ALA A 26 -0.42 -1.48 4.83
C ALA A 26 -0.82 -2.55 5.86
N ALA A 27 0.17 -3.16 6.53
CA ALA A 27 -0.08 -4.12 7.60
C ALA A 27 -0.87 -3.48 8.74
N ARG A 28 -0.47 -2.28 9.17
CA ARG A 28 -1.16 -1.57 10.25
C ARG A 28 -2.59 -1.19 9.90
N LEU A 29 -2.85 -0.80 8.65
CA LEU A 29 -4.21 -0.48 8.19
C LEU A 29 -5.10 -1.73 8.19
N ALA A 30 -4.57 -2.88 7.78
CA ALA A 30 -5.32 -4.14 7.83
C ALA A 30 -5.65 -4.56 9.27
N GLU A 31 -4.69 -4.48 10.18
CA GLU A 31 -4.94 -4.73 11.62
C GLU A 31 -6.05 -3.83 12.16
N VAL A 32 -6.01 -2.54 11.85
CA VAL A 32 -7.04 -1.58 12.29
C VAL A 32 -8.41 -1.89 11.68
N ALA A 33 -8.46 -2.35 10.43
CA ALA A 33 -9.71 -2.75 9.79
C ALA A 33 -10.31 -4.00 10.44
N GLU A 34 -9.47 -5.00 10.75
CA GLU A 34 -9.87 -6.24 11.42
C GLU A 34 -10.34 -5.98 12.86
N ASP A 35 -9.56 -5.24 13.65
CA ASP A 35 -9.92 -4.85 15.03
C ASP A 35 -11.26 -4.10 15.06
N ALA A 36 -11.47 -3.20 14.09
CA ALA A 36 -12.71 -2.45 13.99
C ALA A 36 -13.89 -3.33 13.59
N ASP A 37 -13.73 -4.24 12.62
CA ASP A 37 -14.77 -5.18 12.22
C ASP A 37 -15.19 -6.09 13.38
N ASP A 38 -14.23 -6.55 14.17
CA ASP A 38 -14.49 -7.33 15.39
C ASP A 38 -15.26 -6.53 16.45
N GLU A 39 -14.87 -5.27 16.70
CA GLU A 39 -15.60 -4.43 17.66
C GLU A 39 -16.98 -4.04 17.14
N ILE A 40 -17.16 -3.83 15.83
CA ILE A 40 -18.47 -3.61 15.20
C ILE A 40 -19.36 -4.85 15.40
N ARG A 41 -18.83 -6.05 15.15
CA ARG A 41 -19.58 -7.30 15.33
C ARG A 41 -19.96 -7.51 16.80
N ARG A 42 -19.04 -7.22 17.72
CA ARG A 42 -19.26 -7.32 19.17
C ARG A 42 -20.28 -6.29 19.66
N GLY A 43 -20.16 -5.04 19.23
CA GLY A 43 -20.99 -3.92 19.69
C GLY A 43 -22.39 -3.89 19.08
N PHE A 44 -22.50 -4.16 17.77
CA PHE A 44 -23.78 -4.10 17.04
C PHE A 44 -24.42 -5.46 16.79
N GLY A 45 -23.68 -6.57 16.89
CA GLY A 45 -24.18 -7.91 16.54
C GLY A 45 -25.35 -8.39 17.40
N GLY A 46 -25.45 -7.92 18.65
CA GLY A 46 -26.53 -8.27 19.57
C GLY A 46 -27.66 -7.23 19.68
N LEU A 47 -27.55 -6.08 19.00
CA LEU A 47 -28.52 -5.00 19.16
C LEU A 47 -29.74 -5.24 18.25
N VAL A 48 -30.78 -5.86 18.80
CA VAL A 48 -32.07 -6.05 18.13
C VAL A 48 -33.19 -5.50 19.00
N PHE A 49 -34.10 -4.75 18.40
CA PHE A 49 -35.35 -4.35 19.04
C PHE A 49 -36.44 -5.33 18.62
N ASP A 50 -36.84 -6.24 19.53
CA ASP A 50 -37.87 -7.25 19.23
C ASP A 50 -39.31 -6.70 19.30
N GLY A 51 -39.50 -5.57 19.98
CA GLY A 51 -40.79 -4.90 20.14
C GLY A 51 -41.87 -5.72 20.86
N ALA A 52 -41.55 -6.90 21.40
CA ALA A 52 -42.52 -7.88 21.88
C ALA A 52 -43.23 -7.46 23.18
N GLY A 53 -42.65 -6.53 23.94
CA GLY A 53 -43.24 -5.94 25.15
C GLY A 53 -43.48 -4.43 25.08
N ALA A 54 -43.15 -3.78 23.94
CA ALA A 54 -43.26 -2.34 23.82
C ALA A 54 -44.71 -1.91 23.53
N GLY A 55 -45.30 -1.15 24.45
CA GLY A 55 -46.61 -0.52 24.23
C GLY A 55 -46.62 0.39 22.99
N SER A 56 -47.81 0.62 22.42
CA SER A 56 -47.99 1.36 21.15
C SER A 56 -47.31 2.73 21.12
N THR A 57 -47.22 3.41 22.25
CA THR A 57 -46.53 4.70 22.42
C THR A 57 -45.01 4.62 22.21
N HIS A 58 -44.36 3.52 22.60
CA HIS A 58 -42.90 3.37 22.62
C HIS A 58 -42.35 2.62 21.40
N ARG A 59 -43.19 1.81 20.73
CA ARG A 59 -42.81 1.05 19.54
C ARG A 59 -42.19 1.93 18.42
N PRO A 60 -42.73 3.13 18.09
CA PRO A 60 -42.10 3.99 17.06
C PRO A 60 -40.70 4.49 17.45
N ALA A 61 -40.45 4.73 18.74
CA ALA A 61 -39.13 5.15 19.20
C ALA A 61 -38.12 3.99 19.09
N GLY A 62 -38.52 2.77 19.48
CA GLY A 62 -37.70 1.57 19.31
C GLY A 62 -37.31 1.30 17.86
N VAL A 63 -38.26 1.40 16.93
CA VAL A 63 -37.99 1.24 15.49
C VAL A 63 -37.00 2.29 14.96
N ARG A 64 -37.10 3.55 15.41
CA ARG A 64 -36.15 4.60 15.03
C ARG A 64 -34.74 4.31 15.53
N VAL A 65 -34.61 3.86 16.78
CA VAL A 65 -33.33 3.51 17.39
C VAL A 65 -32.71 2.31 16.66
N GLU A 66 -33.47 1.26 16.41
CA GLU A 66 -33.02 0.10 15.64
C GLU A 66 -32.55 0.48 14.23
N THR A 67 -33.33 1.32 13.54
CA THR A 67 -32.94 1.83 12.22
C THR A 67 -31.63 2.63 12.28
N GLY A 68 -31.45 3.46 13.32
CA GLY A 68 -30.20 4.18 13.57
C GLY A 68 -29.01 3.25 13.77
N TYR A 69 -29.17 2.20 14.58
CA TYR A 69 -28.14 1.19 14.81
C TYR A 69 -27.76 0.45 13.53
N ARG A 70 -28.75 0.02 12.72
CA ARG A 70 -28.49 -0.64 11.43
C ARG A 70 -27.71 0.26 10.47
N ARG A 71 -28.04 1.55 10.41
CA ARG A 71 -27.31 2.52 9.58
C ARG A 71 -25.88 2.74 10.06
N MET A 72 -25.69 2.87 11.37
CA MET A 72 -24.36 3.03 11.96
C MET A 72 -23.49 1.81 11.67
N ARG A 73 -24.03 0.61 11.92
CA ARG A 73 -23.36 -0.65 11.60
C ARG A 73 -22.91 -0.71 10.13
N ALA A 74 -23.82 -0.43 9.19
CA ALA A 74 -23.49 -0.45 7.77
C ALA A 74 -22.40 0.59 7.39
N ALA A 75 -22.42 1.77 8.00
CA ALA A 75 -21.40 2.78 7.77
C ALA A 75 -20.03 2.33 8.30
N CYS A 76 -19.99 1.71 9.49
CA CYS A 76 -18.76 1.19 10.07
C CYS A 76 -18.20 -0.01 9.27
N GLU A 77 -19.05 -0.96 8.85
CA GLU A 77 -18.66 -2.07 7.98
C GLU A 77 -18.10 -1.56 6.63
N SER A 78 -18.74 -0.55 6.04
CA SER A 78 -18.24 0.10 4.81
C SER A 78 -16.90 0.78 5.00
N TRP A 79 -16.67 1.42 6.15
CA TRP A 79 -15.40 2.05 6.48
C TRP A 79 -14.29 1.01 6.64
N ALA A 80 -14.53 -0.07 7.39
CA ALA A 80 -13.56 -1.16 7.58
C ALA A 80 -13.16 -1.79 6.23
N ALA A 81 -14.14 -2.07 5.36
CA ALA A 81 -13.89 -2.58 4.02
C ALA A 81 -13.05 -1.61 3.15
N THR A 82 -13.28 -0.30 3.27
CA THR A 82 -12.51 0.72 2.54
C THR A 82 -11.06 0.79 3.02
N VAL A 83 -10.84 0.72 4.33
CA VAL A 83 -9.49 0.71 4.92
C VAL A 83 -8.73 -0.54 4.46
N GLN A 84 -9.38 -1.70 4.44
CA GLN A 84 -8.79 -2.93 3.94
C GLN A 84 -8.39 -2.80 2.46
N ALA A 85 -9.26 -2.25 1.62
CA ALA A 85 -8.95 -2.02 0.21
C ALA A 85 -7.73 -1.09 0.00
N HIS A 86 -7.56 -0.08 0.86
CA HIS A 86 -6.37 0.77 0.85
C HIS A 86 -5.11 0.03 1.30
N ALA A 87 -5.20 -0.81 2.33
CA ALA A 87 -4.09 -1.67 2.75
C ALA A 87 -3.63 -2.56 1.58
N ASP A 88 -4.58 -3.19 0.87
CA ASP A 88 -4.26 -4.06 -0.27
C ASP A 88 -3.65 -3.28 -1.44
N ALA A 89 -4.16 -2.10 -1.77
CA ALA A 89 -3.60 -1.23 -2.80
C ALA A 89 -2.14 -0.84 -2.49
N LEU A 90 -1.83 -0.54 -1.22
CA LEU A 90 -0.47 -0.23 -0.79
C LEU A 90 0.47 -1.43 -0.88
N ARG A 91 0.00 -2.64 -0.55
CA ARG A 91 0.78 -3.88 -0.73
C ARG A 91 1.12 -4.10 -2.21
N VAL A 92 0.13 -4.00 -3.08
CA VAL A 92 0.32 -4.15 -4.54
C VAL A 92 1.30 -3.11 -5.08
N ALA A 93 1.19 -1.85 -4.64
CA ALA A 93 2.14 -0.82 -5.02
C ALA A 93 3.57 -1.16 -4.56
N ALA A 94 3.75 -1.59 -3.30
CA ALA A 94 5.06 -1.96 -2.78
C ALA A 94 5.69 -3.17 -3.50
N ASP A 95 4.88 -4.14 -3.90
CA ASP A 95 5.34 -5.29 -4.68
C ASP A 95 5.70 -4.93 -6.11
N THR A 96 4.96 -3.99 -6.72
CA THR A 96 5.23 -3.49 -8.07
C THR A 96 6.57 -2.76 -8.13
N TYR A 97 6.81 -1.83 -7.21
CA TYR A 97 8.08 -1.11 -7.16
C TYR A 97 9.27 -2.02 -6.88
N ARG A 98 9.12 -3.02 -6.00
CA ARG A 98 10.18 -4.03 -5.79
C ARG A 98 10.52 -4.78 -7.07
N HIS A 99 9.52 -5.23 -7.84
CA HIS A 99 9.77 -5.91 -9.11
C HIS A 99 10.49 -5.01 -10.13
N GLN A 100 10.16 -3.71 -10.16
CA GLN A 100 10.82 -2.74 -11.04
C GLN A 100 12.28 -2.49 -10.62
N ASP A 101 12.55 -2.41 -9.32
CA ASP A 101 13.90 -2.26 -8.78
C ASP A 101 14.76 -3.50 -9.11
N ASP A 102 14.22 -4.71 -8.92
CA ASP A 102 14.89 -5.97 -9.25
C ASP A 102 15.18 -6.07 -10.75
N ALA A 103 14.21 -5.76 -11.60
CA ALA A 103 14.37 -5.76 -13.06
C ALA A 103 15.44 -4.76 -13.52
N THR A 104 15.47 -3.58 -12.90
CA THR A 104 16.47 -2.54 -13.17
C THR A 104 17.86 -3.00 -12.72
N GLY A 105 17.98 -3.61 -11.54
CA GLY A 105 19.25 -4.16 -11.05
C GLY A 105 19.81 -5.26 -11.96
N ILE A 106 18.95 -6.16 -12.44
CA ILE A 106 19.33 -7.21 -13.41
C ILE A 106 19.79 -6.58 -14.72
N ALA A 107 19.04 -5.61 -15.26
CA ALA A 107 19.42 -4.92 -16.49
C ALA A 107 20.75 -4.17 -16.36
N LEU A 108 20.99 -3.50 -15.23
CA LEU A 108 22.25 -2.79 -14.96
C LEU A 108 23.43 -3.76 -14.87
N THR A 109 23.23 -4.91 -14.22
CA THR A 109 24.24 -5.97 -14.12
C THR A 109 24.58 -6.55 -15.49
N ALA A 110 23.57 -6.74 -16.36
CA ALA A 110 23.78 -7.23 -17.71
C ALA A 110 24.55 -6.23 -18.59
N VAL A 111 24.24 -4.92 -18.49
CA VAL A 111 24.96 -3.87 -19.23
C VAL A 111 26.40 -3.77 -18.77
N THR A 112 26.64 -3.72 -17.46
CA THR A 112 28.00 -3.63 -16.90
C THR A 112 28.84 -4.88 -17.20
N GLY A 113 28.24 -6.07 -17.17
CA GLY A 113 28.92 -7.30 -17.60
C GLY A 113 29.29 -7.30 -19.08
N ALA A 114 28.39 -6.84 -19.96
CA ALA A 114 28.65 -6.74 -21.39
C ALA A 114 29.74 -5.70 -21.74
N GLU A 115 29.80 -4.58 -21.01
CA GLU A 115 30.88 -3.61 -21.16
C GLU A 115 32.24 -4.20 -20.74
N LEU A 116 32.30 -4.96 -19.64
CA LEU A 116 33.52 -5.65 -19.19
C LEU A 116 33.99 -6.71 -20.19
N ASP A 117 33.08 -7.49 -20.78
CA ASP A 117 33.42 -8.49 -21.80
C ASP A 117 33.91 -7.83 -23.11
N SER A 118 33.34 -6.68 -23.48
CA SER A 118 33.75 -5.94 -24.69
C SER A 118 35.14 -5.30 -24.56
N ALA A 119 35.54 -4.90 -23.35
CA ALA A 119 36.87 -4.35 -23.07
C ALA A 119 37.98 -5.42 -23.07
N GLY A 120 37.64 -6.69 -22.84
CA GLY A 120 38.59 -7.81 -22.80
C GLY A 120 39.05 -8.33 -24.17
N PHE A 121 38.40 -7.95 -25.28
CA PHE A 121 38.67 -8.51 -26.61
C PHE A 121 39.62 -7.65 -27.49
N GLY A 122 40.36 -6.71 -26.89
CA GLY A 122 41.13 -5.68 -27.61
C GLY A 122 42.66 -5.86 -27.72
N ASP A 123 43.30 -6.83 -27.07
CA ASP A 123 44.77 -6.99 -27.11
C ASP A 123 45.22 -8.44 -27.33
N ALA A 124 44.90 -8.98 -28.50
CA ALA A 124 45.63 -10.11 -29.06
C ALA A 124 46.32 -9.64 -30.35
N GLY A 125 47.37 -8.83 -30.16
CA GLY A 125 48.24 -8.35 -31.23
C GLY A 125 48.69 -9.49 -32.14
N THR A 126 48.34 -9.35 -33.42
CA THR A 126 48.83 -10.14 -34.54
C THR A 126 50.36 -10.01 -34.65
N ARG A 127 51.09 -10.96 -34.07
CA ARG A 127 52.45 -11.27 -34.55
C ARG A 127 52.34 -12.39 -35.58
N GLN A 128 52.34 -11.99 -36.84
CA GLN A 128 52.66 -12.85 -37.99
C GLN A 128 54.17 -12.79 -38.27
N PRO A 129 54.70 -13.76 -39.04
CA PRO A 129 55.68 -14.78 -38.63
C PRO A 129 57.11 -14.30 -38.40
#